data_AF-A0A9J5YCP2-F1
#
_entry.id   AF-A0A9J5YCP2-F1
#
_cell.length_a   1.000
_cell.length_b   1.000
_cell.length_c   1.000
_cell.angle_alpha   90.00
_cell.angle_beta   90.00
_cell.angle_gamma   90.00
#
_symmetry.space_group_name_H-M   'P 1'
#
loop_
_entity.id
_entity.type
_entity.pdbx_description
1 polymer ?
#
loop_
_entity_poly.entity_id
_entity_poly.type
_entity_poly.pdbx_seq_one_letter_code
_entity_poly.pdbx_strand_id
1 'polypeptide(L)'
;MVDKNNEDMQLHREAVTEMMSLAAWCLQGDFSKRPSMSLVVKALEGLVTVETNLDYDFTHVPEVGAGNQQREVIISSKFPSILSGPR
;
A
#
# COMPACT_ATOMS: atom_id res chain seq x y z
N MET A 1 -11.93 -12.23 0.60
CA MET A 1 -10.68 -11.98 1.34
C MET A 1 -10.16 -13.28 1.93
N VAL A 2 -10.78 -13.85 2.95
CA VAL A 2 -10.35 -15.14 3.52
C VAL A 2 -11.01 -16.29 2.76
N ASP A 3 -10.20 -17.23 2.26
CA ASP A 3 -10.69 -18.44 1.62
C ASP A 3 -11.32 -19.37 2.66
N LYS A 4 -12.54 -19.84 2.39
CA LYS A 4 -13.28 -20.72 3.30
C LYS A 4 -12.76 -22.15 3.28
N ASN A 5 -12.09 -22.54 2.21
CA ASN A 5 -11.59 -23.89 1.98
C ASN A 5 -10.12 -24.06 2.40
N ASN A 6 -9.47 -23.00 2.86
CA ASN A 6 -8.10 -23.04 3.35
C ASN A 6 -8.11 -23.02 4.89
N GLU A 7 -7.83 -24.18 5.50
CA GLU A 7 -7.81 -24.35 6.95
C GLU A 7 -6.81 -23.41 7.63
N ASP A 8 -5.64 -23.20 7.03
CA ASP A 8 -4.58 -22.33 7.57
C ASP A 8 -5.04 -20.86 7.63
N MET A 9 -5.69 -20.39 6.55
CA MET A 9 -6.27 -19.05 6.50
C MET A 9 -7.43 -18.88 7.48
N GLN A 10 -8.15 -19.96 7.81
CA GLN A 10 -9.25 -19.94 8.76
C GLN A 10 -8.75 -19.95 10.21
N LEU A 11 -7.72 -20.74 10.50
CA LEU A 11 -7.04 -20.75 11.80
C LEU A 11 -6.41 -19.38 12.11
N HIS A 12 -5.84 -18.72 11.10
CA HIS A 12 -5.19 -17.41 11.21
C HIS A 12 -6.03 -16.26 10.64
N ARG A 13 -7.37 -16.39 10.69
CA ARG A 13 -8.31 -15.48 10.04
C ARG A 13 -8.11 -14.01 10.38
N GLU A 14 -7.82 -13.71 11.65
CA GLU A 14 -7.59 -12.35 12.13
C GLU A 14 -6.36 -11.73 11.45
N ALA A 15 -5.19 -12.37 11.57
CA ALA A 15 -3.95 -11.93 10.96
C ALA A 15 -4.06 -11.79 9.43
N VAL A 16 -4.75 -12.72 8.76
CA VAL A 16 -5.01 -12.63 7.31
C VAL A 16 -5.89 -11.42 6.98
N THR A 17 -6.92 -11.16 7.78
CA THR A 17 -7.82 -10.02 7.59
C THR A 17 -7.10 -8.69 7.80
N GLU A 18 -6.24 -8.59 8.82
CA GLU A 18 -5.40 -7.42 9.06
C GLU A 18 -4.42 -7.17 7.92
N MET A 19 -3.71 -8.21 7.46
CA MET A 19 -2.76 -8.09 6.36
C MET A 19 -3.44 -7.67 5.05
N MET A 20 -4.63 -8.19 4.78
CA MET A 20 -5.43 -7.78 3.62
C MET A 20 -5.94 -6.35 3.74
N SER A 21 -6.28 -5.90 4.95
CA SER A 21 -6.64 -4.50 5.20
C SER A 21 -5.43 -3.59 4.98
N LEU A 22 -4.25 -3.98 5.45
CA LEU A 22 -3.01 -3.23 5.23
C LEU A 22 -2.67 -3.12 3.73
N ALA A 23 -2.85 -4.21 2.99
CA ALA A 23 -2.71 -4.21 1.53
C ALA A 23 -3.73 -3.27 0.87
N ALA A 24 -5.00 -3.33 1.27
CA ALA A 24 -6.05 -2.45 0.76
C ALA A 24 -5.74 -0.97 1.06
N TRP A 25 -5.22 -0.66 2.24
CA TRP A 25 -4.82 0.71 2.62
C TRP A 25 -3.72 1.27 1.72
N CYS A 26 -2.76 0.42 1.32
CA CYS A 26 -1.70 0.81 0.39
C CYS A 26 -2.19 0.95 -1.06
N LEU A 27 -3.19 0.17 -1.45
CA LEU A 27 -3.68 0.05 -2.83
C LEU A 27 -4.90 0.91 -3.14
N GLN A 28 -5.56 1.50 -2.13
CA GLN A 28 -6.78 2.27 -2.27
C GLN A 28 -6.67 3.36 -3.35
N GLY A 29 -7.76 3.57 -4.12
CA GLY A 29 -7.80 4.50 -5.25
C GLY A 29 -7.55 5.97 -4.87
N ASP A 30 -8.03 6.40 -3.70
CA ASP A 30 -7.76 7.74 -3.16
C ASP A 30 -6.32 7.83 -2.61
N PHE A 31 -5.42 8.40 -3.42
CA PHE A 31 -4.02 8.58 -3.06
C PHE A 31 -3.78 9.40 -1.80
N SER A 32 -4.71 10.29 -1.41
CA SER A 32 -4.57 11.13 -0.22
C SER A 32 -4.70 10.34 1.09
N LYS A 33 -5.35 9.17 1.02
CA LYS A 33 -5.55 8.27 2.16
C LYS A 33 -4.50 7.17 2.27
N ARG A 34 -3.60 7.06 1.27
CA ARG A 34 -2.54 6.05 1.29
C ARG A 34 -1.54 6.36 2.41
N PRO A 35 -1.15 5.35 3.20
CA PRO A 35 -0.22 5.54 4.30
C PRO A 35 1.19 5.84 3.78
N SER A 36 1.98 6.58 4.56
CA SER A 36 3.42 6.66 4.34
C SER A 36 4.07 5.31 4.63
N MET A 37 5.21 5.02 4.00
CA MET A 37 5.97 3.79 4.28
C MET A 37 6.33 3.63 5.77
N SER A 38 6.59 4.73 6.47
CA SER A 38 6.83 4.71 7.92
C SER A 38 5.61 4.25 8.73
N LEU A 39 4.40 4.60 8.28
CA LEU A 39 3.16 4.20 8.93
C LEU A 39 2.84 2.72 8.65
N VAL A 40 3.13 2.25 7.43
CA VAL A 40 3.02 0.84 7.06
C VAL A 40 3.93 -0.03 7.92
N VAL A 41 5.20 0.35 8.11
CA VAL A 41 6.15 -0.40 8.96
C VAL A 41 5.66 -0.43 10.41
N LYS A 42 5.22 0.70 10.96
CA LYS A 42 4.64 0.74 12.31
C LYS A 42 3.42 -0.16 12.45
N ALA A 43 2.60 -0.26 11.42
CA ALA A 43 1.45 -1.16 11.42
C ALA A 43 1.87 -2.64 11.41
N LEU A 44 2.88 -3.00 10.60
CA LEU A 44 3.45 -4.35 10.59
C LEU A 44 4.15 -4.73 11.91
N GLU A 45 4.72 -3.75 12.62
CA GLU A 45 5.29 -3.92 13.96
C GLU A 45 4.23 -3.95 15.07
N GLY A 46 2.94 -3.77 14.75
CA GLY A 46 1.84 -3.74 15.72
C GLY A 46 1.78 -2.46 16.56
N LEU A 47 2.50 -1.41 16.17
CA LEU A 47 2.54 -0.11 16.87
C LEU A 47 1.37 0.81 16.49
N VAL A 48 0.74 0.56 15.33
CA VAL A 48 -0.39 1.35 14.81
C VAL A 48 -1.41 0.40 14.19
N THR A 49 -2.70 0.67 14.41
CA THR A 49 -3.79 -0.08 13.78
C THR A 49 -4.02 0.36 12.34
N VAL A 50 -4.32 -0.59 11.47
CA VAL A 50 -4.71 -0.30 10.08
C VAL A 50 -6.01 0.49 10.04
N GLU A 51 -6.12 1.45 9.12
CA GLU A 51 -7.36 2.20 8.86
C GLU A 51 -8.51 1.22 8.57
N THR A 52 -9.67 1.42 9.19
CA THR A 52 -10.84 0.53 9.05
C THR A 52 -11.84 1.01 7.99
N ASN A 53 -11.75 2.27 7.57
CA ASN A 53 -12.62 2.89 6.58
C ASN A 53 -11.97 2.86 5.19
N LEU A 54 -11.57 1.67 4.76
CA LEU A 54 -10.90 1.47 3.48
C LEU A 54 -11.91 1.33 2.35
N ASP A 55 -11.61 2.00 1.25
CA ASP A 55 -12.31 1.77 0.00
C ASP A 55 -11.61 0.63 -0.74
N TYR A 56 -12.32 -0.49 -0.89
CA TYR A 56 -11.85 -1.69 -1.58
C TYR A 56 -12.07 -1.61 -3.09
N ASP A 57 -12.48 -0.45 -3.62
CA ASP A 57 -12.51 -0.21 -5.05
C ASP A 57 -11.08 0.02 -5.59
N PHE A 58 -10.50 -1.06 -6.11
CA PHE A 58 -9.22 -1.05 -6.82
C PHE A 58 -9.38 -0.86 -8.33
N THR A 59 -10.61 -0.65 -8.83
CA THR A 59 -10.87 -0.45 -10.27
C THR A 59 -10.45 0.93 -10.74
N HIS A 60 -10.23 1.85 -9.81
CA HIS A 60 -9.60 3.15 -10.04
C HIS A 60 -8.12 2.98 -10.38
N VAL A 61 -7.84 2.46 -11.57
CA VAL A 61 -6.56 2.71 -12.23
C VAL A 61 -6.53 4.22 -12.46
N PRO A 62 -5.54 4.96 -11.93
CA PRO A 62 -5.40 6.35 -12.31
C PRO A 62 -5.31 6.37 -13.82
N GLU A 63 -6.22 7.08 -14.48
CA GLU A 63 -6.11 7.34 -15.91
C GLU A 63 -4.73 8.00 -16.09
N VAL A 64 -3.74 7.22 -16.55
CA VAL A 64 -2.54 7.77 -17.16
C VAL A 64 -3.09 8.43 -18.41
N GLY A 65 -3.46 9.70 -18.28
CA GLY A 65 -3.95 10.49 -19.39
C GLY A 65 -2.97 10.32 -20.53
N ALA A 66 -3.45 9.75 -21.63
CA ALA A 66 -2.78 9.85 -22.92
C ALA A 66 -2.82 11.34 -23.31
N GLY A 67 -1.88 12.10 -22.74
CA GLY A 67 -1.88 13.54 -22.73
C GLY A 67 -0.46 14.04 -22.47
N ASN A 68 0.36 13.93 -23.51
CA ASN A 68 1.50 14.78 -23.79
C ASN A 68 1.35 16.19 -23.17
N GLN A 69 2.02 16.41 -22.03
CA GLN A 69 2.73 17.64 -21.65
C GLN A 69 3.32 17.50 -20.24
N GLN A 70 4.62 17.24 -20.21
CA GLN A 70 5.61 17.85 -19.31
C GLN A 70 5.10 18.31 -17.93
N ARG A 71 4.85 17.35 -17.04
CA ARG A 71 4.90 17.56 -15.57
C ARG A 71 5.65 16.42 -14.88
N GLU A 72 6.69 15.96 -15.56
CA GLU A 72 7.87 15.42 -14.92
C GLU A 72 8.63 16.60 -14.27
N VAL A 73 9.32 16.40 -13.15
CA VAL A 73 9.79 17.45 -12.20
C VAL A 73 8.63 17.92 -11.30
N ILE A 74 8.34 17.23 -10.18
CA ILE A 74 9.00 17.52 -8.90
C ILE A 74 9.20 16.24 -8.03
N ILE A 75 8.62 15.09 -8.37
CA ILE A 75 8.79 13.85 -7.56
C ILE A 75 9.99 12.99 -7.97
N SER A 76 10.78 13.46 -8.95
CA SER A 76 12.07 12.88 -9.34
C SER A 76 13.14 13.97 -9.38
N SER A 77 13.31 14.71 -8.28
CA SER A 77 14.64 15.23 -8.02
C SER A 77 15.47 14.04 -7.57
N LYS A 78 16.20 13.44 -8.52
CA LYS A 78 17.21 12.40 -8.32
C LYS A 78 17.92 12.60 -6.98
N PHE A 79 17.53 11.83 -5.96
CA PHE A 79 18.47 11.55 -4.89
C PHE A 79 19.40 10.47 -5.45
N PRO A 80 20.70 10.74 -5.64
CA PRO A 80 21.64 9.70 -5.99
C PRO A 80 21.57 8.63 -4.89
N SER A 81 21.36 7.38 -5.29
CA SER A 81 21.25 6.24 -4.39
C SER A 81 22.51 6.12 -3.51
N ILE A 82 22.44 6.61 -2.27
CA ILE A 82 23.57 6.56 -1.31
C ILE A 82 23.73 5.15 -0.71
N LEU A 83 22.80 4.22 -0.97
CA LEU A 83 22.78 2.90 -0.34
C LEU A 83 23.48 1.78 -1.12
N SER A 84 24.09 2.06 -2.28
CA SER A 84 24.96 1.10 -2.96
C SER A 84 26.43 1.44 -2.70
N GLY A 85 26.83 1.44 -1.42
CA GLY A 85 28.24 1.47 -1.06
C GLY A 85 28.96 0.20 -1.56
N PRO A 86 30.29 0.24 -1.77
CA PRO A 86 31.04 -0.89 -2.34
C PRO A 86 31.04 -2.12 -1.42
N ARG A 87 31.03 -3.32 -2.03
CA ARG A 87 31.31 -4.59 -1.36
C ARG A 87 32.82 -4.82 -1.27
#